data_AF-A0A0F5LBX8-F1
#
_entry.id   AF-A0A0F5LBX8-F1
#
_cell.length_a   1.000
_cell.length_b   1.000
_cell.length_c   1.000
_cell.angle_alpha   90.00
_cell.angle_beta   90.00
_cell.angle_gamma   90.00
#
_symmetry.space_group_name_H-M   'P 1'
#
loop_
_entity.id
_entity.type
_entity.pdbx_description
1 polymer ?
#
loop_
_entity_poly.entity_id
_entity_poly.type
_entity_poly.pdbx_seq_one_letter_code
_entity_poly.pdbx_strand_id
1 'polypeptide(L)'
;METNTVNGIKTTLSTHQIDKLRKQAEDFEGVFLNLLTKEMFATAKSDNGFGGGFGEETWRSMQSEQLANTMAQNGGLGIADQLLGDMIALQEANQNNNNSRPSGVYR
;
A
#
# COMPACT_ATOMS: atom_id res chain seq x y z
N MET A 1 8.77 -28.56 -4.15
CA MET A 1 7.85 -27.40 -4.02
C MET A 1 8.44 -26.31 -4.89
N GLU A 2 7.71 -25.80 -5.88
CA GLU A 2 8.17 -24.65 -6.65
C GLU A 2 8.18 -23.42 -5.73
N THR A 3 9.29 -22.68 -5.74
CA THR A 3 9.46 -21.49 -4.89
C THR A 3 9.54 -20.26 -5.79
N ASN A 4 8.69 -19.29 -5.52
CA ASN A 4 8.69 -18.01 -6.22
C ASN A 4 9.51 -16.98 -5.42
N THR A 5 10.05 -15.98 -6.12
CA THR A 5 10.78 -14.86 -5.50
C THR A 5 10.08 -13.55 -5.77
N VAL A 6 9.69 -12.84 -4.71
CA VAL A 6 9.03 -11.52 -4.77
C VAL A 6 9.85 -10.55 -3.93
N ASN A 7 10.39 -9.47 -4.52
CA ASN A 7 11.20 -8.46 -3.82
C ASN A 7 12.30 -9.06 -2.92
N GLY A 8 12.94 -10.16 -3.35
CA GLY A 8 13.97 -10.87 -2.59
C GLY A 8 13.46 -11.91 -1.58
N ILE A 9 12.15 -11.99 -1.36
CA ILE A 9 11.49 -12.95 -0.47
C ILE A 9 11.21 -14.24 -1.25
N LYS A 10 11.75 -15.37 -0.79
CA LYS A 10 11.41 -16.71 -1.31
C LYS A 10 10.12 -17.17 -0.66
N THR A 11 9.13 -17.53 -1.47
CA THR A 11 7.81 -17.98 -0.99
C THR A 11 7.34 -19.24 -1.68
N THR A 12 6.56 -20.07 -0.97
CA THR A 12 5.87 -21.24 -1.54
C THR A 12 4.51 -20.91 -2.16
N LEU A 13 4.10 -19.63 -2.11
CA LEU A 13 2.87 -19.17 -2.74
C LEU A 13 2.95 -19.27 -4.27
N SER A 14 1.82 -19.59 -4.91
CA SER A 14 1.73 -19.58 -6.36
C SER A 14 1.72 -18.15 -6.91
N THR A 15 2.14 -17.97 -8.17
CA THR A 15 2.15 -16.67 -8.86
C THR A 15 0.79 -15.98 -8.79
N HIS A 16 -0.30 -16.73 -8.99
CA HIS A 16 -1.65 -16.19 -8.90
C HIS A 16 -2.00 -15.66 -7.48
N GLN A 17 -1.54 -16.34 -6.42
CA GLN A 17 -1.73 -15.85 -5.05
C GLN A 17 -0.95 -14.56 -4.80
N ILE A 18 0.29 -14.50 -5.30
CA ILE A 18 1.15 -13.32 -5.22
C ILE A 18 0.51 -12.13 -5.94
N ASP A 19 0.01 -12.32 -7.17
CA ASP A 19 -0.64 -11.26 -7.94
C ASP A 19 -1.90 -10.73 -7.24
N LYS A 20 -2.66 -11.61 -6.59
CA LYS A 20 -3.81 -11.20 -5.79
C LYS A 20 -3.41 -10.35 -4.58
N LEU A 21 -2.34 -10.74 -3.88
CA LEU A 21 -1.82 -9.97 -2.75
C LEU A 21 -1.26 -8.62 -3.20
N ARG A 22 -0.55 -8.57 -4.33
CA ARG A 22 -0.05 -7.33 -4.93
C ARG A 22 -1.20 -6.37 -5.23
N LYS A 23 -2.24 -6.85 -5.91
CA LYS A 23 -3.42 -6.04 -6.21
C LYS A 23 -4.08 -5.50 -4.94
N GLN A 24 -4.19 -6.32 -3.90
CA GLN A 24 -4.77 -5.88 -2.63
C GLN A 24 -3.90 -4.82 -1.93
N ALA A 25 -2.57 -4.90 -2.05
CA ALA A 25 -1.65 -3.91 -1.52
C ALA A 25 -1.73 -2.58 -2.30
N GLU A 26 -1.84 -2.64 -3.63
CA GLU A 26 -2.08 -1.47 -4.50
C GLU A 26 -3.43 -0.78 -4.17
N ASP A 27 -4.51 -1.56 -4.02
CA ASP A 27 -5.83 -1.05 -3.66
C ASP A 27 -5.78 -0.33 -2.29
N PHE A 28 -5.05 -0.89 -1.33
CA PHE A 28 -4.83 -0.26 -0.01
C PHE A 28 -4.08 1.07 -0.14
N GLU A 29 -2.99 1.10 -0.91
CA GLU A 29 -2.24 2.33 -1.16
C GLU A 29 -3.11 3.39 -1.83
N GLY A 30 -4.00 3.02 -2.76
CA GLY A 30 -4.96 3.93 -3.37
C GLY A 30 -5.90 4.57 -2.34
N VAL A 31 -6.42 3.80 -1.38
CA VAL A 31 -7.26 4.34 -0.29
C VAL A 31 -6.45 5.25 0.63
N PHE A 32 -5.22 4.88 0.95
CA PHE A 32 -4.33 5.70 1.77
C PHE A 32 -4.00 7.03 1.11
N LEU A 33 -3.64 7.03 -0.17
CA LEU A 33 -3.39 8.24 -0.95
C LEU A 33 -4.62 9.14 -1.01
N ASN A 34 -5.82 8.57 -1.13
CA ASN A 34 -7.05 9.33 -1.08
C ASN A 34 -7.23 10.03 0.28
N LEU A 35 -6.96 9.33 1.38
CA LEU A 35 -7.01 9.91 2.73
C LEU A 35 -5.95 11.00 2.92
N LEU A 36 -4.71 10.75 2.52
CA LEU A 36 -3.62 11.73 2.61
C LEU A 36 -3.96 12.99 1.81
N THR A 37 -4.46 12.82 0.59
CA THR A 37 -4.88 13.92 -0.27
C THR A 37 -6.00 14.75 0.38
N LYS A 38 -7.01 14.08 0.98
CA LYS A 38 -8.08 14.76 1.72
C LYS A 38 -7.55 15.58 2.90
N GLU A 39 -6.65 15.01 3.69
CA GLU A 39 -6.02 15.72 4.82
C GLU A 39 -5.18 16.91 4.35
N MET A 40 -4.39 16.75 3.28
CA MET A 40 -3.64 17.86 2.69
C MET A 40 -4.55 19.02 2.26
N PHE A 41 -5.67 18.72 1.59
CA PHE A 41 -6.66 19.74 1.20
C PHE A 41 -7.38 20.35 2.42
N ALA A 42 -7.60 19.58 3.49
CA ALA A 42 -8.20 20.07 4.72
C ALA A 42 -7.25 21.03 5.48
N THR A 43 -5.97 20.68 5.58
CA THR A 43 -4.92 21.54 6.17
C THR A 43 -4.72 22.81 5.35
N ALA A 44 -4.70 22.72 4.02
CA ALA A 44 -4.61 23.89 3.15
C ALA A 44 -5.79 24.87 3.36
N LYS A 45 -6.99 24.39 3.71
CA LYS A 45 -8.10 25.27 4.11
C LYS A 45 -7.90 25.90 5.50
N SER A 46 -7.25 25.20 6.42
CA SER A 46 -7.07 25.66 7.80
C SER A 46 -5.98 26.73 7.97
N ASP A 47 -5.00 26.80 7.07
CA ASP A 47 -3.91 27.80 7.11
C ASP A 47 -4.31 29.20 6.63
N ASN A 48 -5.56 29.39 6.18
CA ASN A 48 -6.17 30.70 5.86
C ASN A 48 -6.34 31.64 7.09
N GLY A 49 -5.71 31.30 8.23
CA GLY A 49 -5.80 32.05 9.49
C GLY A 49 -4.66 33.02 9.77
N PHE A 50 -3.43 32.84 9.25
CA PHE A 50 -2.29 33.67 9.67
C PHE A 50 -1.15 33.77 8.61
N GLY A 51 -1.04 34.94 7.96
CA GLY A 51 0.25 35.55 7.62
C GLY A 51 0.97 35.13 6.34
N GLY A 52 0.46 35.58 5.18
CA GLY A 52 1.12 35.54 3.87
C GLY A 52 0.06 35.79 2.79
N GLY A 53 0.27 36.69 1.84
CA GLY A 53 -0.80 37.08 0.91
C GLY A 53 -1.39 35.88 0.13
N PHE A 54 -2.68 35.96 -0.23
CA PHE A 54 -3.45 34.93 -0.96
C PHE A 54 -2.71 34.26 -2.14
N GLY A 55 -1.82 35.00 -2.82
CA GLY A 55 -1.01 34.49 -3.92
C GLY A 55 0.08 33.49 -3.52
N GLU A 56 0.71 33.64 -2.35
CA GLU A 56 1.76 32.72 -1.87
C GLU A 56 1.15 31.38 -1.43
N GLU A 57 0.03 31.43 -0.71
CA GLU A 57 -0.69 30.24 -0.25
C GLU A 57 -1.23 29.41 -1.42
N THR A 58 -1.77 30.07 -2.44
CA THR A 58 -2.22 29.41 -3.67
C THR A 58 -1.05 28.74 -4.39
N TRP A 59 0.08 29.42 -4.55
CA TRP A 59 1.26 28.86 -5.22
C TRP A 59 1.86 27.67 -4.43
N ARG A 60 1.93 27.78 -3.10
CA ARG A 60 2.37 26.68 -2.22
C ARG A 60 1.46 25.46 -2.31
N SER A 61 0.15 25.68 -2.35
CA SER A 61 -0.84 24.61 -2.51
C SER A 61 -0.75 23.93 -3.87
N MET A 62 -0.59 24.70 -4.96
CA MET A 62 -0.40 24.13 -6.30
C MET A 62 0.91 23.34 -6.43
N GLN A 63 1.97 23.79 -5.75
CA GLN A 63 3.26 23.11 -5.79
C GLN A 63 3.24 21.82 -4.97
N SER A 64 2.60 21.81 -3.80
CA SER A 64 2.41 20.60 -3.00
C SER A 64 1.49 19.59 -3.71
N GLU A 65 0.45 20.07 -4.37
CA GLU A 65 -0.43 19.25 -5.21
C GLU A 65 0.34 18.61 -6.36
N GLN A 66 1.20 19.36 -7.06
CA GLN A 66 1.99 18.76 -8.13
C GLN A 66 3.07 17.80 -7.64
N LEU A 67 3.68 18.06 -6.49
CA LEU A 67 4.61 17.13 -5.88
C LEU A 67 3.92 15.81 -5.51
N ALA A 68 2.75 15.89 -4.87
CA ALA A 68 1.93 14.73 -4.52
C ALA A 68 1.47 13.95 -5.75
N ASN A 69 1.02 14.65 -6.80
CA ASN A 69 0.60 14.05 -8.05
C ASN A 69 1.77 13.39 -8.80
N THR A 70 2.96 14.00 -8.78
CA THR A 70 4.18 13.42 -9.37
C THR A 70 4.62 12.17 -8.61
N MET A 71 4.51 12.15 -7.28
CA MET A 71 4.76 10.95 -6.46
C MET A 71 3.76 9.85 -6.79
N ALA A 72 2.47 10.17 -6.90
CA ALA A 72 1.44 9.21 -7.28
C ALA A 72 1.67 8.62 -8.69
N GLN A 73 1.99 9.45 -9.69
CA GLN A 73 2.19 9.02 -11.08
C GLN A 73 3.44 8.15 -11.31
N ASN A 74 4.47 8.29 -10.49
CA ASN A 74 5.71 7.50 -10.60
C ASN A 74 5.64 6.15 -9.87
N GLY A 75 4.46 5.73 -9.40
CA GLY A 75 4.26 4.43 -8.74
C GLY A 75 3.83 4.51 -7.27
N GLY A 76 3.21 5.60 -6.85
CA GLY A 76 2.75 5.76 -5.47
C GLY A 76 3.86 6.08 -4.47
N LEU A 77 3.65 5.72 -3.21
CA LEU A 77 4.63 5.92 -2.12
C LEU A 77 5.51 4.68 -1.91
N GLY A 78 5.26 3.59 -2.65
CA GLY A 78 5.93 2.30 -2.47
C GLY A 78 5.43 1.55 -1.24
N ILE A 79 4.27 1.93 -0.69
CA ILE A 79 3.68 1.27 0.48
C ILE A 79 3.18 -0.12 0.09
N ALA A 80 2.65 -0.27 -1.12
CA ALA A 80 2.18 -1.55 -1.63
C ALA A 80 3.29 -2.62 -1.63
N ASP A 81 4.52 -2.27 -2.01
CA ASP A 81 5.65 -3.20 -2.04
C ASP A 81 6.09 -3.65 -0.64
N GLN A 82 6.07 -2.74 0.34
CA GLN A 82 6.38 -3.07 1.73
C GLN A 82 5.30 -3.99 2.31
N LEU A 83 4.03 -3.64 2.10
CA LEU A 83 2.88 -4.38 2.59
C LEU A 83 2.77 -5.78 1.97
N LEU A 84 3.15 -5.93 0.70
CA LEU A 84 3.16 -7.21 0.01
C LEU A 84 4.07 -8.24 0.71
N GLY A 85 5.24 -7.82 1.20
CA GLY A 85 6.14 -8.69 1.94
C GLY A 85 5.52 -9.23 3.23
N ASP A 86 4.86 -8.34 3.99
CA ASP A 86 4.16 -8.71 5.22
C ASP A 86 2.95 -9.62 4.95
N MET A 87 2.18 -9.33 3.90
CA MET A 87 1.05 -10.15 3.48
C MET A 87 1.49 -11.57 3.06
N ILE A 88 2.60 -11.69 2.35
CA ILE A 88 3.18 -12.99 1.98
C ILE A 88 3.55 -13.77 3.25
N ALA A 89 4.26 -13.13 4.19
CA ALA A 89 4.66 -13.78 5.44
C ALA A 89 3.45 -14.27 6.26
N LEU A 90 2.40 -13.46 6.36
CA LEU A 90 1.14 -13.84 7.02
C LEU A 90 0.44 -15.00 6.31
N GLN A 91 0.39 -14.97 4.98
CA GLN A 91 -0.27 -16.01 4.19
C GLN A 91 0.46 -17.35 4.32
N GLU A 92 1.79 -17.34 4.37
CA GLU A 92 2.61 -18.52 4.61
C GLU A 92 2.43 -19.09 6.02
N ALA A 93 2.42 -18.23 7.05
CA ALA A 93 2.14 -18.66 8.42
C ALA A 93 0.77 -19.35 8.55
N ASN A 94 -0.24 -18.84 7.84
CA ASN A 94 -1.58 -19.43 7.80
C ASN A 94 -1.64 -20.73 6.98
N GLN A 95 -0.91 -20.84 5.87
CA GLN A 95 -0.85 -22.07 5.09
C GLN A 95 -0.17 -23.22 5.86
N ASN A 96 0.92 -22.93 6.57
CA ASN A 96 1.61 -23.91 7.41
C ASN A 96 0.69 -24.50 8.50
N ASN A 97 -0.20 -23.67 9.06
CA ASN A 97 -1.19 -24.12 10.05
C ASN A 97 -2.27 -25.04 9.45
N ASN A 98 -2.75 -24.75 8.23
CA ASN A 98 -3.78 -25.55 7.58
C ASN A 98 -3.30 -26.95 7.14
N ASN A 99 -2.02 -27.09 6.80
CA ASN A 99 -1.42 -28.36 6.42
C ASN A 99 -1.21 -29.32 7.62
N SER A 100 -1.42 -28.83 8.84
CA SER A 100 -1.21 -29.58 10.10
C SER A 100 -2.48 -30.25 10.63
N ARG A 101 -3.59 -30.27 9.88
CA ARG A 101 -4.82 -30.98 10.28
C ARG A 101 -4.64 -32.47 9.93
N PRO A 102 -4.36 -33.37 10.89
CA PRO A 102 -4.39 -34.80 10.60
C PRO A 102 -5.80 -35.12 10.13
N SER A 103 -5.92 -35.61 8.90
CA SER A 103 -7.12 -36.26 8.41
C SER A 103 -7.36 -37.46 9.33
N GLY A 104 -8.19 -37.25 10.35
CA GLY A 104 -8.65 -38.28 11.25
C GLY A 104 -9.26 -39.38 10.40
N VAL A 105 -8.53 -40.49 10.32
CA VAL A 105 -9.00 -41.76 9.79
C VAL A 105 -10.08 -42.23 10.76
N TYR A 106 -11.33 -41.81 10.54
CA TYR A 106 -12.49 -42.46 11.12
C TYR A 106 -12.67 -43.78 10.36
N ARG A 107 -12.08 -44.83 10.91
CA ARG A 107 -12.53 -46.21 10.72
C ARG A 107 -13.55 -46.53 11.80
#